data_AF-A0A351MSM1-F1
#
_entry.id   AF-A0A351MSM1-F1
#
_cell.length_a   1.000
_cell.length_b   1.000
_cell.length_c   1.000
_cell.angle_alpha   90.00
_cell.angle_beta   90.00
_cell.angle_gamma   90.00
#
_symmetry.space_group_name_H-M   'P 1'
#
loop_
_entity.id
_entity.type
_entity.pdbx_description
1 polymer ?
#
loop_
_entity_poly.entity_id
_entity_poly.type
_entity_poly.pdbx_seq_one_letter_code
_entity_poly.pdbx_strand_id
1 'polypeptide(L)'
;MAITPFSSLLIADVGVSMGDEGKGRLIPEVVRELQKLTGRKDAVGTVLKVNGGANSGHTVAGLKLNLLPGGVAEHDVPCLALGSGVVADPRKALWEALPLEKIGIPVL
;
A
#
# COMPACT_ATOMS: atom_id res chain seq x y z
N MET A 1 28.80 -9.19 -13.03
CA MET A 1 28.44 -8.26 -11.93
C MET A 1 27.80 -7.05 -12.56
N ALA A 2 26.58 -6.66 -12.14
CA ALA A 2 25.92 -5.47 -12.66
C ALA A 2 26.84 -4.24 -12.43
N ILE A 3 27.09 -3.51 -13.50
CA ILE A 3 28.17 -2.52 -13.66
C ILE A 3 27.82 -1.12 -13.10
N THR A 4 26.67 -0.97 -12.46
CA THR A 4 26.24 0.28 -11.81
C THR A 4 25.58 -0.02 -10.46
N PRO A 5 25.87 0.76 -9.40
CA PRO A 5 25.09 0.72 -8.18
C PRO A 5 23.62 1.04 -8.50
N PHE A 6 22.71 0.17 -8.09
CA PHE A 6 21.27 0.41 -8.27
C PHE A 6 20.81 1.55 -7.35
N SER A 7 20.36 2.66 -7.94
CA SER A 7 19.72 3.76 -7.22
C SER A 7 18.29 3.94 -7.71
N SER A 8 17.34 3.30 -7.05
CA SER A 8 15.91 3.53 -7.27
C SER A 8 15.26 3.97 -5.97
N LEU A 9 14.39 4.97 -6.04
CA LEU A 9 13.48 5.35 -4.96
C LEU A 9 12.13 4.62 -5.06
N LEU A 10 11.99 3.73 -6.05
CA LEU A 10 10.80 2.94 -6.30
C LEU A 10 11.05 1.48 -5.90
N ILE A 11 10.14 0.96 -5.09
CA ILE A 11 10.06 -0.45 -4.70
C ILE A 11 8.74 -0.99 -5.22
N ALA A 12 8.81 -2.11 -5.94
CA ALA A 12 7.63 -2.80 -6.45
C ALA A 12 7.43 -4.12 -5.69
N ASP A 13 6.28 -4.26 -5.04
CA ASP A 13 5.82 -5.52 -4.46
C ASP A 13 4.98 -6.27 -5.50
N VAL A 14 5.51 -7.39 -6.01
CA VAL A 14 4.93 -8.15 -7.12
C VAL A 14 4.82 -9.62 -6.75
N GLY A 15 3.67 -10.22 -7.06
CA GLY A 15 3.44 -11.65 -6.83
C GLY A 15 4.23 -12.47 -7.84
N VAL A 16 4.87 -13.54 -7.38
CA VAL A 16 5.66 -14.44 -8.22
C VAL A 16 4.87 -15.67 -8.67
N SER A 17 3.73 -15.94 -8.04
CA SER A 17 2.92 -17.14 -8.25
C SER A 17 1.51 -16.76 -8.72
N MET A 18 0.50 -17.53 -8.32
CA MET A 18 -0.91 -17.36 -8.75
C MET A 18 -1.77 -16.64 -7.69
N GLY A 19 -1.18 -15.80 -6.84
CA GLY A 19 -1.89 -15.03 -5.82
C GLY A 19 -1.73 -15.56 -4.40
N ASP A 20 -2.38 -14.87 -3.46
CA ASP A 20 -2.41 -15.16 -2.02
C ASP A 20 -1.05 -15.32 -1.32
N GLU A 21 0.00 -14.68 -1.85
CA GLU A 21 1.35 -14.74 -1.28
C GLU A 21 1.54 -13.83 -0.03
N GLY A 22 0.49 -13.12 0.39
CA GLY A 22 0.56 -12.23 1.56
C GLY A 22 1.13 -10.82 1.28
N LYS A 23 1.20 -10.38 0.02
CA LYS A 23 1.69 -9.06 -0.41
C LYS A 23 1.17 -7.87 0.41
N GLY A 24 -0.12 -7.87 0.73
CA GLY A 24 -0.72 -6.79 1.52
C GLY A 24 -0.13 -6.62 2.92
N ARG A 25 0.48 -7.67 3.50
CA ARG A 25 1.21 -7.60 4.77
C ARG A 25 2.63 -7.04 4.60
N LEU A 26 3.27 -7.31 3.46
CA LEU A 26 4.65 -6.91 3.18
C LEU A 26 4.79 -5.39 3.08
N ILE A 27 3.80 -4.71 2.50
CA ILE A 27 3.84 -3.24 2.33
C ILE A 27 4.10 -2.50 3.66
N PRO A 28 3.29 -2.68 4.73
CA PRO A 28 3.59 -2.14 6.06
C PRO A 28 4.97 -2.51 6.60
N GLU A 29 5.42 -3.75 6.42
CA GLU A 29 6.73 -4.22 6.91
C GLU A 29 7.88 -3.47 6.23
N VAL A 30 7.81 -3.28 4.91
CA VAL A 30 8.79 -2.51 4.13
C VAL A 30 8.82 -1.04 4.54
N VAL A 31 7.66 -0.41 4.76
CA VAL A 31 7.60 0.99 5.25
C VAL A 31 8.36 1.12 6.57
N ARG A 32 8.06 0.25 7.54
CA ARG A 32 8.70 0.27 8.87
C ARG A 32 10.19 -0.04 8.81
N GLU A 33 10.60 -0.96 7.93
CA GLU A 33 12.01 -1.29 7.72
C GLU A 33 12.78 -0.07 7.18
N LEU A 34 12.25 0.60 6.16
CA LEU A 34 12.87 1.80 5.60
C LEU A 34 12.97 2.93 6.63
N GLN A 35 11.94 3.13 7.43
CA GLN A 35 11.96 4.12 8.51
C GLN A 35 13.05 3.80 9.54
N LYS A 36 13.21 2.53 9.93
CA LYS A 36 14.26 2.08 10.85
C LYS A 36 15.66 2.26 10.26
N LEU A 37 15.86 1.89 9.01
CA LEU A 37 17.16 1.98 8.33
C LEU A 37 17.61 3.43 8.11
N THR A 38 16.68 4.33 7.84
CA THR A 38 16.97 5.74 7.54
C THR A 38 16.88 6.65 8.77
N GLY A 39 16.27 6.19 9.86
CA GLY A 39 15.95 7.03 11.03
C GLY A 39 14.88 8.10 10.75
N ARG A 40 14.19 8.00 9.60
CA ARG A 40 13.23 8.99 9.11
C ARG A 40 11.83 8.41 9.05
N LYS A 41 10.85 9.09 9.64
CA LYS A 41 9.43 8.69 9.55
C LYS A 41 8.87 8.84 8.13
N ASP A 42 9.33 9.86 7.43
CA ASP A 42 8.95 10.21 6.06
C ASP A 42 9.79 9.48 4.98
N ALA A 43 10.38 8.33 5.34
CA ALA A 43 11.17 7.52 4.41
C ALA A 43 10.36 7.01 3.21
N VAL A 44 9.04 6.89 3.37
CA VAL A 44 8.11 6.51 2.30
C VAL A 44 7.12 7.64 2.07
N GLY A 45 7.24 8.30 0.93
CA GLY A 45 6.35 9.41 0.56
C GLY A 45 5.00 8.97 -0.02
N THR A 46 4.90 7.78 -0.61
CA THR A 46 3.67 7.33 -1.25
C THR A 46 3.58 5.81 -1.31
N VAL A 47 2.39 5.28 -1.05
CA VAL A 47 2.05 3.88 -1.38
C VAL A 47 0.99 3.88 -2.48
N LEU A 48 1.32 3.22 -3.59
CA LEU A 48 0.55 3.26 -4.83
C LEU A 48 0.06 1.86 -5.20
N LYS A 49 -1.25 1.71 -5.46
CA LYS A 49 -1.78 0.56 -6.19
C LYS A 49 -1.74 0.87 -7.68
N VAL A 50 -0.86 0.21 -8.44
CA VAL A 50 -0.61 0.56 -9.85
C VAL A 50 -1.73 0.07 -10.78
N ASN A 51 -2.18 -1.18 -10.60
CA ASN A 51 -3.14 -1.88 -11.47
C ASN A 51 -4.14 -2.73 -10.68
N GLY A 52 -5.13 -3.28 -11.39
CA GLY A 52 -6.09 -4.25 -10.86
C GLY A 52 -7.40 -3.58 -10.46
N GLY A 53 -8.11 -4.14 -9.47
CA GLY A 53 -9.35 -3.56 -8.95
C GLY A 53 -9.62 -4.02 -7.53
N ALA A 54 -10.89 -4.11 -7.16
CA ALA A 54 -11.36 -4.58 -5.86
C ALA A 54 -11.41 -6.11 -5.71
N ASN A 55 -10.64 -6.84 -6.51
CA ASN A 55 -10.64 -8.30 -6.59
C ASN A 55 -9.61 -8.99 -5.70
N SER A 56 -8.66 -8.24 -5.12
CA SER A 56 -7.63 -8.78 -4.23
C SER A 56 -7.82 -8.27 -2.80
N GLY A 57 -8.33 -9.12 -1.92
CA GLY A 57 -8.51 -8.79 -0.51
C GLY A 57 -7.21 -8.93 0.27
N HIS A 58 -6.87 -7.93 1.07
CA HIS A 58 -5.81 -7.99 2.07
C HIS A 58 -6.35 -7.42 3.39
N THR A 59 -5.89 -7.99 4.50
CA THR A 59 -6.30 -7.52 5.83
C THR A 59 -5.25 -6.57 6.37
N VAL A 60 -5.67 -5.34 6.65
CA VAL A 60 -4.81 -4.29 7.21
C VAL A 60 -5.55 -3.67 8.39
N ALA A 61 -4.87 -3.52 9.52
CA ALA A 61 -5.47 -3.01 10.77
C ALA A 61 -6.76 -3.75 11.20
N GLY A 62 -6.89 -5.04 10.87
CA GLY A 62 -8.09 -5.86 11.17
C GLY A 62 -9.27 -5.66 10.21
N LEU A 63 -9.13 -4.80 9.18
CA LEU A 63 -10.15 -4.56 8.16
C LEU A 63 -9.75 -5.21 6.84
N LYS A 64 -10.74 -5.76 6.13
CA LYS A 64 -10.55 -6.34 4.79
C LYS A 64 -10.64 -5.24 3.73
N LEU A 65 -9.51 -4.93 3.13
CA LEU A 65 -9.35 -3.95 2.06
C LEU A 65 -9.14 -4.65 0.74
N ASN A 66 -9.72 -4.12 -0.33
CA ASN A 66 -9.61 -4.71 -1.67
C ASN A 66 -9.18 -3.67 -2.70
N LEU A 67 -9.56 -2.41 -2.51
CA LEU A 67 -9.24 -1.32 -3.43
C LEU A 67 -8.15 -0.40 -2.88
N LEU A 68 -8.25 0.02 -1.61
CA LEU A 68 -7.28 0.95 -1.02
C LEU A 68 -5.87 0.33 -0.92
N PRO A 69 -4.79 1.12 -1.09
CA PRO A 69 -3.43 0.61 -0.95
C PRO A 69 -3.13 0.15 0.49
N GLY A 70 -2.29 -0.89 0.64
CA GLY A 70 -1.97 -1.48 1.95
C GLY A 70 -1.21 -0.56 2.91
N GLY A 71 -0.75 0.61 2.44
CA GLY A 71 -0.13 1.65 3.25
C GLY A 71 -1.07 2.32 4.25
N VAL A 72 -2.37 2.02 4.20
CA VAL A 72 -3.37 2.62 5.10
C VAL A 72 -3.16 2.34 6.59
N ALA A 73 -2.38 1.30 6.95
CA ALA A 73 -1.96 1.06 8.34
C ALA A 73 -0.84 1.99 8.82
N GLU A 74 -0.20 2.73 7.93
CA GLU A 74 1.03 3.49 8.23
C GLU A 74 0.73 4.99 8.23
N HIS A 75 0.49 5.55 9.42
CA HIS A 75 0.14 6.97 9.60
C HIS A 75 1.21 7.96 9.11
N ASP A 76 2.47 7.53 9.04
CA ASP A 76 3.58 8.35 8.59
C ASP A 76 3.68 8.40 7.04
N VAL A 77 2.88 7.62 6.30
CA VAL A 77 2.81 7.67 4.83
C VAL A 77 1.84 8.78 4.41
N PRO A 78 2.30 9.88 3.78
CA PRO A 78 1.46 11.05 3.56
C PRO A 78 0.52 10.93 2.36
N CYS A 79 0.74 9.95 1.46
CA CYS A 79 -0.05 9.80 0.25
C CYS A 79 -0.37 8.32 -0.04
N LEU A 80 -1.66 8.03 -0.18
CA LEU A 80 -2.17 6.78 -0.74
C LEU A 80 -2.69 7.08 -2.14
N ALA A 81 -2.13 6.41 -3.15
CA ALA A 81 -2.45 6.69 -4.55
C ALA A 81 -3.04 5.47 -5.25
N LEU A 82 -3.94 5.73 -6.21
CA LEU A 82 -4.44 4.75 -7.17
C LEU A 82 -3.92 5.12 -8.56
N GLY A 83 -3.28 4.16 -9.21
CA GLY A 83 -2.74 4.32 -10.56
C GLY A 83 -3.84 4.35 -11.61
N SER A 84 -3.54 4.91 -12.78
CA SER A 84 -4.48 4.98 -13.91
C SER A 84 -4.88 3.60 -14.46
N GLY A 85 -4.12 2.54 -14.15
CA GLY A 85 -4.48 1.17 -14.50
C GLY A 85 -5.35 0.45 -13.47
N VAL A 86 -5.82 1.15 -12.42
CA VAL A 86 -6.78 0.61 -11.45
C VAL A 86 -8.21 0.84 -11.93
N VAL A 87 -9.00 -0.23 -12.00
CA VAL A 87 -10.45 -0.16 -12.15
C VAL A 87 -11.05 0.15 -10.77
N ALA A 88 -11.19 1.44 -10.48
CA ALA A 88 -11.68 1.93 -9.18
C ALA A 88 -13.21 2.05 -9.17
N ASP A 89 -13.88 1.17 -8.42
CA ASP A 89 -15.30 1.31 -8.11
C ASP A 89 -15.47 2.36 -6.99
N PRO A 90 -16.11 3.51 -7.25
CA PRO A 90 -16.28 4.57 -6.25
C PRO A 90 -17.13 4.12 -5.06
N ARG A 91 -18.09 3.20 -5.25
CA ARG A 91 -18.92 2.67 -4.17
C ARG A 91 -18.08 1.80 -3.24
N LYS A 92 -17.19 0.99 -3.81
CA LYS A 92 -16.28 0.15 -3.03
C LYS A 92 -15.23 0.99 -2.31
N ALA A 93 -14.68 2.03 -2.96
CA ALA A 93 -13.76 2.97 -2.33
C ALA A 93 -14.38 3.58 -1.07
N LEU A 94 -15.60 4.12 -1.18
CA LEU A 94 -16.31 4.70 -0.04
C LEU A 94 -16.64 3.64 1.03
N TRP A 95 -17.04 2.43 0.62
CA TRP A 95 -17.34 1.34 1.55
C TRP A 95 -16.11 0.89 2.36
N GLU A 96 -14.91 0.93 1.77
CA GLU A 96 -13.66 0.64 2.47
C GLU A 96 -13.18 1.82 3.33
N ALA A 97 -13.40 3.05 2.86
CA ALA A 97 -12.96 4.27 3.55
C ALA A 97 -13.76 4.58 4.82
N LEU A 98 -15.09 4.44 4.80
CA LEU A 98 -15.94 4.84 5.94
C LEU A 98 -15.60 4.12 7.27
N PRO A 99 -15.32 2.79 7.30
CA PRO A 99 -14.86 2.13 8.51
C PRO A 99 -13.49 2.63 9.00
N LEU A 100 -12.58 2.97 8.09
CA LEU A 100 -11.25 3.50 8.41
C LEU A 100 -11.36 4.88 9.09
N GLU A 101 -12.19 5.76 8.54
CA GLU A 101 -12.50 7.06 9.15
C GLU A 101 -13.04 6.92 10.58
N LYS A 102 -13.94 5.95 10.80
CA LYS A 102 -14.52 5.69 12.14
C LYS A 102 -13.50 5.25 13.18
N ILE A 103 -12.38 4.63 12.76
CA ILE A 103 -11.30 4.23 13.65
C ILE A 103 -10.14 5.24 13.67
N GLY A 104 -10.32 6.41 13.05
CA GLY A 104 -9.35 7.52 13.08
C GLY A 104 -8.23 7.41 12.04
N ILE A 105 -8.44 6.65 10.95
CA ILE A 105 -7.50 6.57 9.83
C ILE A 105 -8.07 7.42 8.67
N PRO A 106 -7.51 8.62 8.40
CA PRO A 106 -8.02 9.51 7.36
C PRO A 106 -7.60 9.02 5.97
N VAL A 107 -8.58 8.76 5.12
CA VAL A 107 -8.44 8.28 3.74
C VAL A 107 -9.40 8.97 2.76
N LEU A 108 -10.29 9.85 3.25
CA LEU A 108 -11.17 10.72 2.47
C LEU A 108 -10.72 12.17 2.46
#